data_AF-A0A2M7F347-F1
#
_entry.id   AF-A0A2M7F347-F1
#
_cell.length_a   1.000
_cell.length_b   1.000
_cell.length_c   1.000
_cell.angle_alpha   90.00
_cell.angle_beta   90.00
_cell.angle_gamma   90.00
#
_symmetry.space_group_name_H-M   'P 1'
#
loop_
_entity.id
_entity.type
_entity.pdbx_description
1 polymer ?
#
loop_
_entity_poly.entity_id
_entity_poly.type
_entity_poly.pdbx_seq_one_letter_code
_entity_poly.pdbx_strand_id
1 'polypeptide(L)'
;MRVCILEVDRPEGTFLKKHGTYSEMFRRWLKPTMPDAEFEALDVAGGMAFPDSVRAYDGYLITGARVGVYDDDGWIAPLIAFLQRLRSEKRPLAGICFGHQVMAQAFGGEARKAECGWVLGRMQQTLTVPGKRIFGADPLWQMSMHQDQVIVPPPMARRLAGNHLSPNGAFLYTDFPGISVQFHPEFDASVMTDLLADACFSSEQAAVARAGLEGALDSDRVARAIAGLLRAS
;
A
#
# COMPACT_ATOMS: atom_id res chain seq x y z
N MET A 1 10.61 12.45 14.11
CA MET A 1 10.89 11.73 12.86
C MET A 1 9.93 12.23 11.79
N ARG A 2 10.43 12.63 10.62
CA ARG A 2 9.62 13.17 9.50
C ARG A 2 9.44 12.10 8.44
N VAL A 3 8.18 11.78 8.12
CA VAL A 3 7.81 10.77 7.12
C VAL A 3 7.05 11.44 6.00
N CYS A 4 7.49 11.23 4.76
CA CYS A 4 6.79 11.71 3.58
C CYS A 4 5.79 10.66 3.09
N ILE A 5 4.56 11.08 2.84
CA ILE A 5 3.53 10.29 2.14
C ILE A 5 3.46 10.81 0.71
N LEU A 6 3.90 9.99 -0.23
CA LEU A 6 3.72 10.18 -1.67
C LEU A 6 2.28 9.77 -2.01
N GLU A 7 1.41 10.76 -2.07
CA GLU A 7 0.01 10.59 -2.45
C GLU A 7 -0.08 10.54 -3.97
N VAL A 8 -0.46 9.36 -4.49
CA VAL A 8 -0.45 9.02 -5.92
C VAL A 8 -1.86 8.87 -6.50
N ASP A 9 -2.85 9.28 -5.71
CA ASP A 9 -4.24 9.42 -6.10
C ASP A 9 -4.93 10.29 -5.05
N ARG A 10 -6.01 10.96 -5.42
CA ARG A 10 -6.74 11.84 -4.51
C ARG A 10 -8.24 11.57 -4.62
N PRO A 11 -8.90 11.19 -3.51
CA PRO A 11 -10.34 11.02 -3.55
C PRO A 11 -11.03 12.37 -3.71
N GLU A 12 -12.24 12.34 -4.27
CA GLU A 12 -13.05 13.53 -4.52
C GLU A 12 -14.45 13.42 -3.88
N GLY A 13 -15.23 14.51 -4.02
CA GLY A 13 -16.66 14.49 -3.75
C GLY A 13 -17.04 14.13 -2.31
N THR A 14 -18.06 13.28 -2.18
CA THR A 14 -18.60 12.85 -0.88
C THR A 14 -17.64 11.95 -0.11
N PHE A 15 -16.85 11.14 -0.80
CA PHE A 15 -15.85 10.27 -0.18
C PHE A 15 -14.79 11.11 0.55
N LEU A 16 -14.22 12.10 -0.13
CA LEU A 16 -13.25 13.04 0.48
C LEU A 16 -13.84 13.73 1.72
N LYS A 17 -15.09 14.21 1.65
CA LYS A 17 -15.74 14.88 2.78
C LYS A 17 -15.93 13.97 4.00
N LYS A 18 -16.21 12.69 3.79
CA LYS A 18 -16.49 11.73 4.86
C LYS A 18 -15.22 11.12 5.44
N HIS A 19 -14.27 10.76 4.59
CA HIS A 19 -13.11 9.98 5.00
C HIS A 19 -11.79 10.74 4.95
N GLY A 20 -11.74 11.88 4.27
CA GLY A 20 -10.49 12.61 4.03
C GLY A 20 -9.69 12.05 2.85
N THR A 21 -8.47 12.54 2.69
CA THR A 21 -7.52 12.07 1.67
C THR A 21 -6.92 10.70 2.05
N TYR A 22 -6.25 10.03 1.12
CA TYR A 22 -5.55 8.79 1.43
C TYR A 22 -4.37 9.05 2.39
N SER A 23 -3.70 10.19 2.25
CA SER A 23 -2.66 10.62 3.19
C SER A 23 -3.21 10.85 4.61
N GLU A 24 -4.43 11.37 4.76
CA GLU A 24 -5.11 11.47 6.06
C GLU A 24 -5.48 10.11 6.65
N MET A 25 -5.90 9.15 5.83
CA MET A 25 -6.13 7.76 6.26
C MET A 25 -4.84 7.12 6.81
N PHE A 26 -3.73 7.26 6.08
CA PHE A 26 -2.41 6.76 6.52
C PHE A 26 -2.00 7.37 7.86
N ARG A 27 -2.20 8.68 8.02
CA ARG A 27 -1.94 9.37 9.29
C ARG A 27 -2.78 8.78 10.42
N ARG A 28 -4.11 8.64 10.24
CA ARG A 28 -4.99 8.05 11.27
C ARG A 28 -4.57 6.63 11.64
N TRP A 29 -4.17 5.83 10.66
CA TRP A 29 -3.75 4.45 10.86
C TRP A 29 -2.39 4.33 11.58
N LEU A 30 -1.39 5.14 11.20
CA LEU A 30 -0.03 5.01 11.73
C LEU A 30 0.21 5.81 13.02
N LYS A 31 -0.49 6.92 13.24
CA LYS A 31 -0.27 7.81 14.40
C LYS A 31 -0.36 7.09 15.75
N PRO A 32 -1.27 6.14 16.01
CA PRO A 32 -1.29 5.38 17.27
C PRO A 32 -0.01 4.59 17.54
N THR A 33 0.66 4.09 16.49
CA THR A 33 1.93 3.35 16.62
C THR A 33 3.15 4.28 16.58
N MET A 34 2.98 5.47 16.01
CA MET A 34 4.03 6.45 15.73
C MET A 34 3.61 7.87 16.20
N PRO A 35 3.36 8.07 17.51
CA PRO A 35 2.83 9.34 18.02
C PRO A 35 3.77 10.52 17.76
N ASP A 36 5.09 10.29 17.79
CA ASP A 36 6.11 11.33 17.59
C ASP A 36 6.52 11.53 16.11
N ALA A 37 5.86 10.82 15.20
CA ALA A 37 6.09 11.00 13.77
C ALA A 37 5.29 12.21 13.24
N GLU A 38 5.98 13.02 12.47
CA GLU A 38 5.40 14.08 11.65
C GLU A 38 5.22 13.54 10.23
N PHE A 39 4.01 13.60 9.72
CA PHE A 39 3.67 13.09 8.40
C PHE A 39 3.39 14.25 7.46
N GLU A 40 4.14 14.34 6.38
CA GLU A 40 3.98 15.36 5.35
C GLU A 40 3.53 14.68 4.05
N ALA A 41 2.53 15.23 3.37
CA ALA A 41 2.00 14.64 2.14
C ALA A 41 2.48 15.44 0.92
N LEU A 42 2.92 14.74 -0.12
CA LEU A 42 3.19 15.30 -1.43
C LEU A 42 2.18 14.70 -2.41
N ASP A 43 1.36 15.56 -3.03
CA ASP A 43 0.40 15.17 -4.08
C ASP A 43 1.14 14.97 -5.40
N VAL A 44 1.76 13.80 -5.55
CA VAL A 44 2.58 13.43 -6.70
C VAL A 44 1.72 13.33 -7.95
N ALA A 45 0.52 12.74 -7.83
CA ALA A 45 -0.42 12.66 -8.94
C ALA A 45 -0.94 14.05 -9.36
N GLY A 46 -1.10 14.97 -8.41
CA GLY A 46 -1.42 16.38 -8.64
C GLY A 46 -0.25 17.24 -9.12
N GLY A 47 0.92 16.65 -9.35
CA GLY A 47 2.09 17.33 -9.96
C GLY A 47 3.02 18.03 -8.97
N MET A 48 2.92 17.77 -7.66
CA MET A 48 3.92 18.25 -6.71
C MET A 48 5.29 17.61 -7.00
N ALA A 49 6.34 18.43 -6.92
CA ALA A 49 7.70 17.98 -7.15
C ALA A 49 8.19 17.06 -6.01
N PHE A 50 9.00 16.06 -6.37
CA PHE A 50 9.76 15.30 -5.39
C PHE A 50 10.83 16.18 -4.72
N PRO A 51 11.23 15.86 -3.47
CA PRO A 51 12.34 16.56 -2.83
C PRO A 51 13.64 16.38 -3.63
N ASP A 52 14.43 17.45 -3.73
CA ASP A 52 15.74 17.40 -4.40
C ASP A 52 16.64 16.30 -3.79
N SER A 53 16.59 16.17 -2.46
CA SER A 53 17.29 15.15 -1.70
C SER A 53 16.33 14.12 -1.10
N VAL A 54 16.62 12.83 -1.34
CA VAL A 54 15.94 11.70 -0.70
C VAL A 54 16.19 11.61 0.82
N ARG A 55 17.04 12.49 1.36
CA ARG A 55 17.30 12.64 2.79
C ARG A 55 16.48 13.76 3.43
N ALA A 56 15.62 14.44 2.68
CA ALA A 56 14.71 15.44 3.22
C ALA A 56 13.75 14.87 4.27
N TYR A 57 13.51 13.55 4.23
CA TYR A 57 12.68 12.81 5.19
C TYR A 57 13.42 11.57 5.70
N ASP A 58 13.02 11.13 6.88
CA ASP A 58 13.54 9.93 7.54
C ASP A 58 13.01 8.65 6.86
N GLY A 59 11.85 8.72 6.22
CA GLY A 59 11.29 7.64 5.41
C GLY A 59 10.11 8.07 4.56
N TYR A 60 9.71 7.17 3.67
CA TYR A 60 8.70 7.42 2.64
C TYR A 60 7.61 6.36 2.65
N LEU A 61 6.38 6.77 2.36
CA LEU A 61 5.20 5.93 2.22
C LEU A 61 4.55 6.23 0.86
N ILE A 62 4.07 5.23 0.14
CA ILE A 62 3.33 5.39 -1.12
C ILE A 62 1.91 4.87 -0.93
N THR A 63 0.92 5.68 -1.30
CA THR A 63 -0.50 5.32 -1.22
C THR A 63 -0.92 4.35 -2.32
N GLY A 64 -2.16 3.87 -2.24
CA GLY A 64 -2.84 3.25 -3.37
C GLY A 64 -3.24 4.28 -4.44
N ALA A 65 -3.65 3.79 -5.60
CA ALA A 65 -4.20 4.56 -6.70
C ALA A 65 -5.18 3.70 -7.52
N ARG A 66 -6.08 4.36 -8.25
CA ARG A 66 -7.00 3.71 -9.21
C ARG A 66 -6.36 3.34 -10.54
N VAL A 67 -5.26 4.02 -10.91
CA VAL A 67 -4.50 3.76 -12.15
C VAL A 67 -3.59 2.54 -12.00
N GLY A 68 -3.23 1.95 -13.13
CA GLY A 68 -2.22 0.89 -13.20
C GLY A 68 -0.81 1.46 -13.23
N VAL A 69 0.18 0.70 -12.75
CA VAL A 69 1.60 1.12 -12.77
C VAL A 69 2.22 1.20 -14.17
N TYR A 70 1.49 0.74 -15.18
CA TYR A 70 1.85 0.73 -16.59
C TYR A 70 1.07 1.76 -17.40
N ASP A 71 0.20 2.56 -16.77
CA ASP A 71 -0.48 3.67 -17.43
C ASP A 71 0.53 4.79 -17.75
N ASP A 72 0.22 5.62 -18.76
CA ASP A 72 1.13 6.66 -19.28
C ASP A 72 0.99 8.00 -18.56
N ASP A 73 0.55 7.96 -17.29
CA ASP A 73 0.47 9.15 -16.46
C ASP A 73 1.87 9.71 -16.22
N GLY A 74 2.07 10.99 -16.55
CA GLY A 74 3.40 11.63 -16.58
C GLY A 74 4.16 11.65 -15.25
N TRP A 75 3.50 11.33 -14.13
CA TRP A 75 4.12 11.23 -12.81
C TRP A 75 4.63 9.81 -12.46
N ILE A 76 4.20 8.76 -13.16
CA ILE A 76 4.55 7.37 -12.86
C ILE A 76 6.03 7.10 -13.15
N ALA A 77 6.53 7.47 -14.33
CA ALA A 77 7.95 7.28 -14.67
C ALA A 77 8.89 8.08 -13.74
N PRO A 78 8.62 9.37 -13.43
CA PRO A 78 9.33 10.11 -12.39
C PRO A 78 9.28 9.45 -11.01
N LEU A 79 8.12 8.91 -10.60
CA LEU A 79 7.99 8.17 -9.35
C LEU A 79 8.92 6.96 -9.33
N ILE A 80 8.92 6.12 -10.37
CA ILE A 80 9.80 4.95 -10.48
C ILE A 80 11.28 5.37 -10.33
N ALA A 81 11.70 6.43 -11.02
CA ALA A 81 13.06 6.95 -10.90
C ALA A 81 13.38 7.43 -9.47
N PHE A 82 12.42 8.07 -8.80
CA PHE A 82 12.58 8.48 -7.40
C PHE A 82 12.71 7.27 -6.46
N LEU A 83 11.93 6.20 -6.65
CA LEU A 83 12.03 4.98 -5.84
C LEU A 83 13.39 4.28 -6.02
N GLN A 84 13.94 4.29 -7.23
CA GLN A 84 15.28 3.77 -7.50
C GLN A 84 16.36 4.56 -6.73
N ARG A 85 16.23 5.89 -6.64
CA ARG A 85 17.11 6.74 -5.82
C ARG A 85 16.97 6.43 -4.32
N LEU A 86 15.75 6.22 -3.83
CA LEU A 86 15.51 5.82 -2.43
C LEU A 86 16.23 4.51 -2.10
N ARG A 87 16.12 3.51 -2.97
CA ARG A 87 16.82 2.22 -2.82
C ARG A 87 18.34 2.40 -2.84
N SER A 88 18.89 3.17 -3.80
CA SER A 88 20.34 3.38 -3.88
C SER A 88 20.93 4.05 -2.65
N GLU A 89 20.17 4.95 -2.01
CA GLU A 89 20.57 5.62 -0.77
C GLU A 89 20.07 4.92 0.51
N LYS A 90 19.47 3.73 0.35
CA LYS A 90 18.92 2.90 1.43
C LYS A 90 17.96 3.65 2.36
N ARG A 91 17.10 4.48 1.77
CA ARG A 91 16.07 5.22 2.52
C ARG A 91 14.88 4.30 2.85
N PRO A 92 14.32 4.37 4.07
CA PRO A 92 13.12 3.62 4.42
C PRO A 92 11.95 3.90 3.49
N LEU A 93 11.32 2.84 3.00
CA LEU A 93 10.21 2.93 2.06
C LEU A 93 9.14 1.89 2.37
N ALA A 94 7.88 2.32 2.42
CA ALA A 94 6.75 1.41 2.38
C ALA A 94 5.73 1.76 1.29
N GLY A 95 5.11 0.73 0.69
CA GLY A 95 4.11 0.89 -0.37
C GLY A 95 2.87 0.04 -0.14
N ILE A 96 1.69 0.63 -0.34
CA ILE A 96 0.38 -0.02 -0.17
C ILE A 96 -0.36 -0.06 -1.52
N CYS A 97 -0.90 -1.22 -1.88
CA CYS A 97 -1.67 -1.42 -3.13
C CYS A 97 -0.89 -0.98 -4.39
N PHE A 98 -1.24 0.13 -5.04
CA PHE A 98 -0.42 0.71 -6.12
C PHE A 98 1.02 0.93 -5.66
N GLY A 99 1.24 1.44 -4.45
CA GLY A 99 2.57 1.58 -3.85
C GLY A 99 3.36 0.26 -3.81
N HIS A 100 2.70 -0.86 -3.56
CA HIS A 100 3.32 -2.18 -3.61
C HIS A 100 3.68 -2.60 -5.05
N GLN A 101 2.78 -2.35 -5.99
CA GLN A 101 2.97 -2.66 -7.40
C GLN A 101 4.08 -1.82 -8.04
N VAL A 102 4.11 -0.50 -7.77
CA VAL A 102 5.11 0.41 -8.35
C VAL A 102 6.49 0.18 -7.74
N MET A 103 6.57 -0.19 -6.45
CA MET A 103 7.83 -0.67 -5.87
C MET A 103 8.31 -1.95 -6.58
N ALA A 104 7.41 -2.90 -6.87
CA ALA A 104 7.80 -4.09 -7.61
C ALA A 104 8.33 -3.74 -9.01
N GLN A 105 7.60 -2.90 -9.76
CA GLN A 105 8.00 -2.43 -11.08
C GLN A 105 9.37 -1.71 -11.04
N ALA A 106 9.57 -0.81 -10.08
CA ALA A 106 10.80 -0.03 -9.95
C ALA A 106 12.03 -0.91 -9.64
N PHE A 107 11.82 -2.07 -9.04
CA PHE A 107 12.89 -2.96 -8.58
C PHE A 107 13.02 -4.26 -9.38
N GLY A 108 12.47 -4.29 -10.60
CA GLY A 108 12.66 -5.38 -11.57
C GLY A 108 11.69 -6.55 -11.40
N GLY A 109 10.57 -6.33 -10.72
CA GLY A 109 9.38 -7.17 -10.79
C GLY A 109 8.39 -6.68 -11.85
N GLU A 110 7.21 -7.29 -11.86
CA GLU A 110 6.13 -6.97 -12.82
C GLU A 110 4.77 -7.01 -12.11
N ALA A 111 3.97 -5.97 -12.31
CA ALA A 111 2.56 -5.95 -11.93
C ALA A 111 1.67 -5.81 -13.17
N ARG A 112 0.57 -6.58 -13.19
CA ARG A 112 -0.44 -6.55 -14.24
C ARG A 112 -1.81 -6.90 -13.68
N LYS A 113 -2.86 -6.77 -14.50
CA LYS A 113 -4.21 -7.26 -14.19
C LYS A 113 -4.18 -8.72 -13.76
N ALA A 114 -4.84 -8.99 -12.64
CA ALA A 114 -5.07 -10.31 -12.10
C ALA A 114 -5.99 -11.13 -13.01
N GLU A 115 -5.64 -12.39 -13.24
CA GLU A 115 -6.47 -13.31 -14.03
C GLU A 115 -7.80 -13.63 -13.33
N CYS A 116 -7.83 -13.56 -12.00
CA CYS A 116 -9.05 -13.72 -11.19
C CYS A 116 -9.95 -12.46 -11.18
N GLY A 117 -9.51 -11.35 -11.80
CA GLY A 117 -10.22 -10.09 -11.78
C GLY A 117 -10.13 -9.38 -10.43
N TRP A 118 -11.25 -8.81 -9.98
CA TRP A 118 -11.31 -7.99 -8.77
C TRP A 118 -11.21 -8.84 -7.49
N VAL A 119 -10.30 -8.45 -6.59
CA VAL A 119 -10.22 -8.94 -5.21
C VAL A 119 -10.77 -7.85 -4.29
N LEU A 120 -11.92 -8.11 -3.66
CA LEU A 120 -12.70 -7.09 -2.93
C LEU A 120 -13.14 -7.61 -1.56
N GLY A 121 -12.94 -6.80 -0.53
CA GLY A 121 -13.48 -7.00 0.82
C GLY A 121 -12.47 -7.50 1.85
N ARG A 122 -12.97 -8.02 2.97
CA ARG A 122 -12.14 -8.51 4.08
C ARG A 122 -11.58 -9.90 3.74
N MET A 123 -10.27 -9.97 3.58
CA MET A 123 -9.56 -11.17 3.12
C MET A 123 -8.61 -11.72 4.17
N GLN A 124 -8.54 -13.04 4.25
CA GLN A 124 -7.51 -13.74 4.99
C GLN A 124 -6.21 -13.77 4.18
N GLN A 125 -5.12 -13.30 4.78
CA GLN A 125 -3.77 -13.48 4.25
C GLN A 125 -3.07 -14.59 5.02
N THR A 126 -2.38 -15.47 4.30
CA THR A 126 -1.52 -16.50 4.87
C THR A 126 -0.10 -15.98 4.97
N LEU A 127 0.48 -16.05 6.17
CA LEU A 127 1.83 -15.62 6.46
C LEU A 127 2.82 -16.74 6.16
N THR A 128 3.86 -16.38 5.43
CA THR A 128 5.09 -17.18 5.32
C THR A 128 5.85 -17.18 6.67
N VAL A 129 6.85 -18.04 6.83
CA VAL A 129 7.74 -18.03 8.02
C VAL A 129 8.33 -16.64 8.34
N PRO A 130 8.93 -15.88 7.39
CA PRO A 130 9.38 -14.52 7.67
C PRO A 130 8.20 -13.57 7.95
N GLY A 131 7.06 -13.74 7.27
CA GLY A 131 5.85 -12.98 7.54
C GLY A 131 5.37 -13.13 8.98
N LYS A 132 5.47 -14.34 9.56
CA LYS A 132 5.10 -14.57 10.96
C LYS A 132 5.97 -13.81 11.96
N ARG A 133 7.24 -13.62 11.63
CA ARG A 133 8.17 -12.84 12.48
C ARG A 133 7.88 -11.35 12.45
N ILE A 134 7.38 -10.85 11.32
CA ILE A 134 7.14 -9.42 11.10
C ILE A 134 5.72 -9.04 11.51
N PHE A 135 4.74 -9.81 11.08
CA PHE A 135 3.33 -9.53 11.28
C PHE A 135 2.72 -10.32 12.43
N GLY A 136 3.33 -11.38 12.96
CA GLY A 136 2.76 -12.17 14.06
C GLY A 136 2.12 -13.50 13.62
N ALA A 137 1.02 -13.93 14.26
CA ALA A 137 0.42 -15.25 14.00
C ALA A 137 -0.50 -15.28 12.76
N ASP A 138 -0.72 -16.47 12.19
CA ASP A 138 -1.78 -16.65 11.19
C ASP A 138 -3.16 -16.75 11.85
N PRO A 139 -4.24 -16.34 11.16
CA PRO A 139 -4.22 -15.53 9.93
C PRO A 139 -3.89 -14.05 10.15
N LEU A 140 -3.63 -13.33 9.04
CA LEU A 140 -3.65 -11.87 9.01
C LEU A 140 -4.88 -11.40 8.22
N TRP A 141 -5.85 -10.78 8.89
CA TRP A 141 -7.07 -10.25 8.29
C TRP A 141 -6.92 -8.80 7.86
N GLN A 142 -7.18 -8.53 6.57
CA GLN A 142 -6.97 -7.22 5.95
C GLN A 142 -8.05 -6.92 4.92
N MET A 143 -8.33 -5.63 4.69
CA MET A 143 -9.16 -5.20 3.56
C MET A 143 -8.37 -5.32 2.26
N SER A 144 -8.98 -5.81 1.19
CA SER A 144 -8.38 -5.92 -0.14
C SER A 144 -9.29 -5.26 -1.17
N MET A 145 -8.70 -4.44 -2.04
CA MET A 145 -9.39 -3.81 -3.16
C MET A 145 -8.38 -3.59 -4.28
N HIS A 146 -8.30 -4.53 -5.21
CA HIS A 146 -7.42 -4.41 -6.37
C HIS A 146 -7.89 -5.29 -7.52
N GLN A 147 -7.64 -4.85 -8.75
CA GLN A 147 -7.74 -5.68 -9.95
C GLN A 147 -6.35 -6.08 -10.47
N ASP A 148 -5.31 -5.37 -10.04
CA ASP A 148 -3.93 -5.59 -10.44
C ASP A 148 -3.15 -6.22 -9.28
N GLN A 149 -2.11 -6.97 -9.60
CA GLN A 149 -1.22 -7.54 -8.59
C GLN A 149 0.17 -7.77 -9.14
N VAL A 150 1.15 -7.87 -8.23
CA VAL A 150 2.51 -8.28 -8.59
C VAL A 150 2.50 -9.75 -9.01
N ILE A 151 2.85 -10.03 -10.26
CA ILE A 151 2.94 -11.38 -10.81
C ILE A 151 4.38 -11.89 -10.69
N VAL A 152 5.35 -11.05 -11.03
CA VAL A 152 6.78 -11.39 -10.89
C VAL A 152 7.35 -10.59 -9.73
N PRO A 153 7.73 -11.24 -8.61
CA PRO A 153 8.39 -10.56 -7.51
C PRO A 153 9.75 -9.99 -7.94
N PRO A 154 10.16 -8.82 -7.41
CA PRO A 154 11.52 -8.33 -7.55
C PRO A 154 12.55 -9.36 -7.03
N PRO A 155 13.73 -9.51 -7.66
CA PRO A 155 14.70 -10.55 -7.28
C PRO A 155 15.16 -10.53 -5.81
N MET A 156 15.15 -9.34 -5.18
CA MET A 156 15.55 -9.12 -3.78
C MET A 156 14.37 -9.17 -2.80
N ALA A 157 13.14 -9.35 -3.27
CA ALA A 157 11.95 -9.35 -2.45
C ALA A 157 11.72 -10.73 -1.82
N ARG A 158 11.58 -10.74 -0.50
CA ARG A 158 11.14 -11.91 0.26
C ARG A 158 9.65 -11.80 0.53
N ARG A 159 8.87 -12.75 0.03
CA ARG A 159 7.42 -12.82 0.31
C ARG A 159 7.17 -12.97 1.81
N LEU A 160 6.25 -12.17 2.33
CA LEU A 160 5.80 -12.18 3.72
C LEU A 160 4.40 -12.79 3.84
N ALA A 161 3.48 -12.41 2.96
CA ALA A 161 2.09 -12.82 3.02
C ALA A 161 1.51 -12.98 1.60
N GLY A 162 0.38 -13.67 1.51
CA GLY A 162 -0.44 -13.77 0.31
C GLY A 162 -1.60 -14.75 0.52
N ASN A 163 -2.46 -14.88 -0.48
CA ASN A 163 -3.51 -15.89 -0.52
C ASN A 163 -3.67 -16.44 -1.94
N HIS A 164 -4.67 -17.29 -2.16
CA HIS A 164 -4.86 -17.94 -3.46
C HIS A 164 -5.30 -16.97 -4.58
N LEU A 165 -5.86 -15.80 -4.25
CA LEU A 165 -6.26 -14.76 -5.21
C LEU A 165 -5.13 -13.76 -5.47
N SER A 166 -4.29 -13.51 -4.46
CA SER A 166 -3.15 -12.61 -4.48
C SER A 166 -1.94 -13.26 -3.80
N PRO A 167 -1.18 -14.13 -4.49
CA PRO A 167 -0.10 -14.91 -3.89
C PRO A 167 1.07 -14.06 -3.40
N ASN A 168 1.22 -12.84 -3.92
CA ASN A 168 2.32 -11.92 -3.63
C ASN A 168 1.87 -10.75 -2.75
N GLY A 169 0.96 -11.00 -1.81
CA GLY A 169 0.29 -9.96 -1.02
C GLY A 169 1.17 -9.11 -0.11
N ALA A 170 2.42 -9.50 0.18
CA ALA A 170 3.38 -8.67 0.90
C ALA A 170 4.84 -9.05 0.65
N PHE A 171 5.74 -8.06 0.63
CA PHE A 171 7.18 -8.25 0.48
C PHE A 171 8.00 -7.49 1.53
N LEU A 172 9.10 -8.10 1.95
CA LEU A 172 10.26 -7.42 2.56
C LEU A 172 11.38 -7.35 1.53
N TYR A 173 11.97 -6.19 1.32
CA TYR A 173 13.14 -6.01 0.45
C TYR A 173 14.41 -6.23 1.27
N THR A 174 15.38 -6.98 0.73
CA THR A 174 16.50 -7.50 1.52
C THR A 174 17.79 -6.69 1.42
N ASP A 175 17.91 -5.80 0.44
CA ASP A 175 19.09 -4.97 0.17
C ASP A 175 18.98 -3.51 0.65
N PHE A 176 17.77 -3.08 1.04
CA PHE A 176 17.47 -1.78 1.64
C PHE A 176 16.24 -1.89 2.57
N PRO A 177 15.98 -0.92 3.47
CA PRO A 177 14.82 -0.93 4.35
C PRO A 177 13.52 -0.68 3.56
N GLY A 178 13.02 -1.69 2.87
CA GLY A 178 11.77 -1.65 2.12
C GLY A 178 10.75 -2.69 2.59
N ILE A 179 9.48 -2.31 2.70
CA ILE A 179 8.35 -3.24 2.90
C ILE A 179 7.17 -2.83 2.03
N SER A 180 6.37 -3.77 1.53
CA SER A 180 5.16 -3.40 0.77
C SER A 180 4.06 -4.44 0.92
N VAL A 181 2.80 -4.00 0.79
CA VAL A 181 1.62 -4.88 0.90
C VAL A 181 0.58 -4.54 -0.16
N GLN A 182 -0.09 -5.56 -0.71
CA GLN A 182 -1.12 -5.40 -1.74
C GLN A 182 -2.49 -5.03 -1.14
N PHE A 183 -2.75 -5.45 0.10
CA PHE A 183 -3.96 -5.14 0.84
C PHE A 183 -3.89 -3.75 1.50
N HIS A 184 -5.03 -3.25 2.00
CA HIS A 184 -5.21 -1.91 2.55
C HIS A 184 -5.38 -1.96 4.09
N PRO A 185 -4.29 -1.95 4.86
CA PRO A 185 -4.38 -1.89 6.32
C PRO A 185 -4.95 -0.57 6.85
N GLU A 186 -4.96 0.48 6.04
CA GLU A 186 -5.53 1.80 6.33
C GLU A 186 -7.05 1.87 6.11
N PHE A 187 -7.66 0.86 5.49
CA PHE A 187 -9.10 0.80 5.25
C PHE A 187 -9.84 0.06 6.37
N ASP A 188 -11.02 0.58 6.72
CA ASP A 188 -12.02 -0.11 7.53
C ASP A 188 -13.26 -0.47 6.68
N ALA A 189 -14.26 -1.07 7.33
CA ALA A 189 -15.50 -1.47 6.66
C ALA A 189 -16.30 -0.28 6.11
N SER A 190 -16.22 0.90 6.75
CA SER A 190 -16.94 2.11 6.33
C SER A 190 -16.32 2.67 5.04
N VAL A 191 -14.98 2.75 4.99
CA VAL A 191 -14.23 3.14 3.80
C VAL A 191 -14.54 2.19 2.65
N MET A 192 -14.45 0.88 2.87
CA MET A 192 -14.71 -0.12 1.84
C MET A 192 -16.16 -0.07 1.33
N THR A 193 -17.13 0.15 2.21
CA THR A 193 -18.56 0.23 1.82
C THR A 193 -18.80 1.35 0.81
N ASP A 194 -18.20 2.52 1.05
CA ASP A 194 -18.37 3.68 0.16
C ASP A 194 -17.57 3.52 -1.14
N LEU A 195 -16.38 2.91 -1.09
CA LEU A 195 -15.62 2.59 -2.31
C LEU A 195 -16.37 1.61 -3.21
N LEU A 196 -17.05 0.62 -2.61
CA LEU A 196 -17.87 -0.36 -3.36
C LEU A 196 -19.12 0.26 -4.01
N ALA A 197 -19.43 1.53 -3.77
CA ALA A 197 -20.49 2.25 -4.48
C ALA A 197 -20.04 2.81 -5.84
N ASP A 198 -18.76 2.67 -6.18
CA ASP A 198 -18.23 3.06 -7.49
C ASP A 198 -18.84 2.24 -8.64
N ALA A 199 -19.03 2.88 -9.79
CA ALA A 199 -19.61 2.26 -10.98
C ALA A 199 -18.68 1.23 -11.65
N CYS A 200 -17.41 1.14 -11.26
CA CYS A 200 -16.48 0.14 -11.78
C CYS A 200 -16.75 -1.30 -11.29
N PHE A 201 -17.65 -1.48 -10.31
CA PHE A 201 -18.06 -2.79 -9.80
C PHE A 201 -19.43 -3.19 -10.31
N SER A 202 -19.58 -4.47 -10.68
CA SER A 202 -20.92 -5.03 -10.88
C SER A 202 -21.68 -5.05 -9.54
N SER A 203 -23.01 -4.98 -9.61
CA SER A 203 -23.88 -5.03 -8.42
C SER A 203 -23.65 -6.30 -7.60
N GLU A 204 -23.34 -7.42 -8.26
CA GLU A 204 -23.01 -8.69 -7.60
C GLU A 204 -21.68 -8.61 -6.85
N GLN A 205 -20.60 -8.13 -7.49
CA GLN A 205 -19.30 -7.94 -6.82
C GLN A 205 -19.41 -7.05 -5.59
N ALA A 206 -20.11 -5.92 -5.72
CA ALA A 206 -20.32 -4.99 -4.61
C ALA A 206 -21.14 -5.62 -3.48
N ALA A 207 -22.19 -6.39 -3.80
CA ALA A 207 -23.03 -7.05 -2.80
C ALA A 207 -22.25 -8.14 -2.03
N VAL A 208 -21.51 -9.01 -2.74
CA VAL A 208 -20.71 -10.07 -2.13
C VAL A 208 -19.64 -9.48 -1.22
N ALA A 209 -18.92 -8.47 -1.69
CA ALA A 209 -17.88 -7.81 -0.89
C ALA A 209 -18.47 -7.15 0.36
N ARG A 210 -19.59 -6.42 0.25
CA ARG A 210 -20.28 -5.76 1.38
C ARG A 210 -20.71 -6.75 2.46
N ALA A 211 -21.23 -7.91 2.06
CA ALA A 211 -21.69 -8.94 3.00
C ALA A 211 -20.55 -9.51 3.87
N GLY A 212 -19.29 -9.40 3.43
CA GLY A 212 -18.12 -9.94 4.12
C GLY A 212 -17.25 -8.93 4.85
N LEU A 213 -17.62 -7.64 4.94
CA LEU A 213 -16.73 -6.60 5.49
C LEU A 213 -16.58 -6.64 7.01
N GLU A 214 -17.55 -7.23 7.72
CA GLU A 214 -17.55 -7.25 9.18
C GLU A 214 -16.47 -8.18 9.76
N GLY A 215 -15.98 -7.81 10.95
CA GLY A 215 -15.02 -8.59 11.72
C GLY A 215 -13.72 -7.84 11.99
N ALA A 216 -12.91 -8.41 12.89
CA ALA A 216 -11.64 -7.82 13.27
C ALA A 216 -10.65 -7.78 12.10
N LEU A 217 -9.86 -6.71 12.05
CA LEU A 217 -8.72 -6.52 11.16
C LEU A 217 -7.43 -6.49 11.98
N ASP A 218 -6.33 -6.85 11.34
CA ASP A 218 -4.99 -6.89 11.93
C ASP A 218 -4.14 -5.68 11.50
N SER A 219 -4.79 -4.55 11.20
CA SER A 219 -4.15 -3.33 10.69
C SER A 219 -3.03 -2.80 11.60
N ASP A 220 -3.17 -2.96 12.91
CA ASP A 220 -2.18 -2.56 13.91
C ASP A 220 -0.87 -3.37 13.79
N ARG A 221 -0.95 -4.64 13.39
CA ARG A 221 0.21 -5.52 13.20
C ARG A 221 1.04 -5.05 12.00
N VAL A 222 0.38 -4.59 10.93
CA VAL A 222 1.04 -4.01 9.76
C VAL A 222 1.61 -2.62 10.09
N ALA A 223 0.90 -1.81 10.88
CA ALA A 223 1.41 -0.51 11.35
C ALA A 223 2.71 -0.67 12.16
N ARG A 224 2.77 -1.65 13.09
CA ARG A 224 3.98 -1.95 13.86
C ARG A 224 5.15 -2.39 12.99
N ALA A 225 4.90 -3.21 11.96
CA ALA A 225 5.94 -3.63 11.03
C ALA A 225 6.53 -2.44 10.26
N ILE A 226 5.68 -1.58 9.69
CA ILE A 226 6.13 -0.36 8.99
C ILE A 226 6.84 0.60 9.94
N ALA A 227 6.29 0.82 11.14
CA ALA A 227 6.92 1.67 12.15
C ALA A 227 8.31 1.17 12.58
N GLY A 228 8.46 -0.15 12.75
CA GLY A 228 9.74 -0.77 13.07
C GLY A 228 10.77 -0.56 11.97
N LEU A 229 10.37 -0.70 10.71
CA LEU A 229 11.22 -0.45 9.55
C LEU A 229 11.64 1.02 9.44
N LEU A 230 10.70 1.95 9.60
CA LEU A 230 10.97 3.40 9.52
C LEU A 230 11.90 3.90 10.65
N ARG A 231 11.88 3.26 11.83
CA ARG A 231 12.72 3.64 12.99
C ARG A 231 14.11 3.03 13.00
N ALA A 232 14.34 1.96 12.24
CA ALA A 232 15.59 1.20 12.30
C ALA A 232 16.71 1.77 11.41
N SER A 233 16.53 2.95 10.81
CA SER A 233 17.37 3.51 9.74
C SER A 233 17.90 4.90 10.04
#